data_AF-A0A5K1BWF1-F1
#
_entry.id   AF-A0A5K1BWF1-F1
#
_cell.length_a   1.000
_cell.length_b   1.000
_cell.length_c   1.000
_cell.angle_alpha   90.00
_cell.angle_beta   90.00
_cell.angle_gamma   90.00
#
_symmetry.space_group_name_H-M   'P 1'
#
loop_
_entity.id
_entity.type
_entity.pdbx_description
1 polymer ?
#
loop_
_entity_poly.entity_id
_entity_poly.type
_entity_poly.pdbx_seq_one_letter_code
_entity_poly.pdbx_strand_id
1 'polypeptide(L)'
;FTRVLAKIENLESMWKLEEIVQVSDGVMVGRGDLGMEVSVEHIPSIQEEITCLCRQLNKPVIVASQLVESMVEYPIPTRAE
;
A
#
# COMPACT_ATOMS: atom_id res chain seq x y z
N PHE A 1 22.12 12.18 1.24
CA PHE A 1 21.58 10.82 1.44
C PHE A 1 20.20 10.76 0.81
N THR A 2 19.98 9.80 -0.09
CA THR A 2 18.69 9.57 -0.75
C THR A 2 17.93 8.52 0.04
N ARG A 3 16.63 8.72 0.27
CA ARG A 3 15.77 7.74 0.94
C ARG A 3 15.16 6.77 -0.07
N VAL A 4 14.97 5.52 0.33
CA VAL A 4 14.38 4.45 -0.47
C VAL A 4 13.10 3.94 0.18
N LEU A 5 11.99 4.01 -0.56
CA LEU A 5 10.70 3.44 -0.17
C LEU A 5 10.45 2.16 -0.97
N ALA A 6 10.24 1.04 -0.28
CA ALA A 6 9.86 -0.20 -0.95
C ALA A 6 8.38 -0.18 -1.30
N LYS A 7 8.04 -0.53 -2.55
CA LYS A 7 6.65 -0.66 -2.99
C LYS A 7 6.19 -2.10 -2.78
N ILE A 8 5.12 -2.29 -2.02
CA ILE A 8 4.49 -3.60 -1.78
C ILE A 8 3.36 -3.74 -2.79
N GLU A 9 3.53 -4.66 -3.74
CA GLU A 9 2.73 -4.73 -4.96
C GLU A 9 2.29 -6.15 -5.36
N ASN A 10 2.78 -7.19 -4.67
CA ASN A 10 2.45 -8.59 -4.96
C ASN A 10 2.47 -9.48 -3.70
N LEU A 11 2.01 -10.72 -3.81
CA LEU A 11 1.96 -11.66 -2.69
C LEU A 11 3.35 -12.05 -2.14
N GLU A 12 4.37 -12.12 -2.98
CA GLU A 12 5.73 -12.43 -2.51
C GLU A 12 6.27 -11.34 -1.57
N SER A 13 6.02 -10.07 -1.91
CA SER A 13 6.39 -8.93 -1.06
C SER A 13 5.63 -8.93 0.27
N MET A 14 4.41 -9.47 0.30
CA MET A 14 3.66 -9.68 1.54
C MET A 14 4.27 -10.77 2.42
N TRP A 15 4.71 -11.89 1.84
CA TRP A 15 5.36 -12.96 2.60
C TRP A 15 6.70 -12.54 3.22
N LYS A 16 7.38 -11.55 2.62
CA LYS A 16 8.66 -11.00 3.09
C LYS A 16 8.52 -9.61 3.72
N LEU A 17 7.29 -9.22 4.07
CA LEU A 17 6.95 -7.84 4.40
C LEU A 17 7.83 -7.27 5.53
N GLU A 18 8.01 -8.02 6.61
CA GLU A 18 8.82 -7.58 7.76
C GLU A 18 10.28 -7.34 7.38
N GLU A 19 10.91 -8.26 6.66
CA GLU A 19 12.29 -8.12 6.19
C GLU A 19 12.45 -6.87 5.31
N ILE A 20 11.50 -6.65 4.39
CA ILE A 20 11.49 -5.48 3.50
C ILE A 20 11.35 -4.17 4.31
N VAL A 21 10.41 -4.12 5.25
CA VAL A 21 10.15 -2.91 6.05
C VAL A 21 11.36 -2.56 6.93
N GLN A 22 12.04 -3.56 7.50
CA GLN A 22 13.21 -3.34 8.35
C GLN A 22 14.36 -2.68 7.58
N VAL A 23 14.65 -3.13 6.35
CA VAL A 23 15.78 -2.64 5.53
C VAL A 23 15.46 -1.38 4.73
N SER A 24 14.18 -0.99 4.60
CA SER A 24 13.76 0.19 3.82
C SER A 24 13.67 1.45 4.68
N ASP A 25 13.75 2.65 4.08
CA ASP A 25 13.49 3.90 4.80
C ASP A 25 11.99 4.14 5.03
N GLY A 26 11.14 3.34 4.37
CA GLY A 26 9.69 3.35 4.45
C GLY A 26 9.06 2.49 3.36
N VAL A 27 7.74 2.54 3.26
CA VAL A 27 6.96 1.66 2.39
C VAL A 27 5.90 2.42 1.61
N MET A 28 5.57 1.94 0.41
CA MET A 28 4.41 2.34 -0.37
C MET A 28 3.50 1.13 -0.61
N VAL A 29 2.21 1.24 -0.27
CA VAL A 29 1.19 0.24 -0.58
C VAL A 29 0.69 0.49 -2.01
N GLY A 30 1.02 -0.41 -2.94
CA GLY A 30 0.55 -0.36 -4.32
C GLY A 30 -0.81 -1.03 -4.47
N ARG A 31 -1.92 -0.33 -4.14
CA ARG A 31 -3.27 -0.92 -4.15
C ARG A 31 -3.68 -1.43 -5.51
N GLY A 32 -3.33 -0.69 -6.58
CA GLY A 32 -3.66 -1.06 -7.95
C GLY A 32 -2.97 -2.36 -8.37
N ASP A 33 -1.69 -2.52 -8.04
CA ASP A 33 -0.94 -3.72 -8.39
C ASP A 33 -1.38 -4.93 -7.54
N LEU A 34 -1.55 -4.74 -6.24
CA LEU A 34 -2.09 -5.78 -5.35
C LEU A 34 -3.47 -6.23 -5.81
N GLY A 35 -4.32 -5.31 -6.27
CA GLY A 35 -5.66 -5.61 -6.80
C GLY A 35 -5.66 -6.43 -8.10
N MET A 36 -4.51 -6.60 -8.76
CA MET A 36 -4.36 -7.54 -9.88
C MET A 36 -4.05 -8.97 -9.40
N GLU A 37 -3.50 -9.15 -8.20
CA GLU A 37 -3.13 -10.46 -7.65
C GLU A 37 -4.16 -11.02 -6.66
N VAL A 38 -4.85 -10.14 -5.94
CA VAL A 38 -5.86 -10.54 -4.94
C VAL A 38 -7.19 -9.85 -5.20
N SER A 39 -8.27 -10.47 -4.74
CA SER A 39 -9.59 -9.84 -4.80
C SER A 39 -9.61 -8.50 -4.07
N VAL A 40 -10.30 -7.50 -4.64
CA VAL A 40 -10.28 -6.11 -4.19
C VAL A 40 -10.78 -5.96 -2.74
N GLU A 41 -11.67 -6.85 -2.30
CA GLU A 41 -12.17 -6.93 -0.92
C GLU A 41 -11.09 -7.27 0.12
N HIS A 42 -9.96 -7.87 -0.28
CA HIS A 42 -8.84 -8.17 0.61
C HIS A 42 -7.85 -7.00 0.74
N ILE A 43 -7.89 -6.03 -0.17
CA ILE A 43 -6.96 -4.89 -0.20
C ILE A 43 -7.00 -4.08 1.10
N PRO A 44 -8.16 -3.76 1.70
CA PRO A 44 -8.21 -3.06 2.98
C PRO A 44 -7.47 -3.78 4.10
N SER A 45 -7.64 -5.11 4.21
CA SER A 45 -6.97 -5.91 5.24
C SER A 45 -5.45 -5.97 5.03
N ILE A 46 -5.01 -6.16 3.79
CA ILE A 46 -3.58 -6.15 3.44
C ILE A 46 -2.96 -4.79 3.73
N GLN A 47 -3.65 -3.70 3.37
CA GLN A 47 -3.18 -2.35 3.66
C GLN A 47 -3.06 -2.11 5.18
N GLU A 48 -4.02 -2.57 5.97
CA GLU A 48 -3.98 -2.47 7.43
C GLU A 48 -2.78 -3.22 8.01
N GLU A 49 -2.50 -4.43 7.53
CA GLU A 49 -1.33 -5.22 7.93
C GLU A 49 -0.02 -4.47 7.67
N ILE A 50 0.17 -3.95 6.45
CA ILE A 50 1.35 -3.17 6.07
C ILE A 50 1.48 -1.91 6.94
N THR A 51 0.37 -1.19 7.14
CA THR A 51 0.35 0.06 7.91
C THR A 51 0.67 -0.19 9.38
N CYS A 52 0.13 -1.27 9.96
CA CYS A 52 0.34 -1.63 11.36
C CYS A 52 1.82 -1.97 11.62
N LEU A 53 2.41 -2.81 10.77
CA LEU A 53 3.82 -3.19 10.87
C LEU A 53 4.75 -1.99 10.67
N CYS A 54 4.51 -1.15 9.66
CA CYS A 54 5.30 0.07 9.45
C CYS A 54 5.25 0.98 10.69
N ARG A 55 4.08 1.14 11.32
CA ARG A 55 3.91 1.91 12.54
C ARG A 55 4.69 1.30 13.71
N GLN A 56 4.66 -0.03 13.89
CA GLN A 56 5.42 -0.73 14.93
C GLN A 56 6.93 -0.52 14.78
N LEU A 57 7.42 -0.48 13.53
CA LEU A 57 8.83 -0.30 13.19
C LEU A 57 9.25 1.17 13.00
N ASN A 58 8.35 2.14 13.27
CA ASN A 58 8.56 3.57 13.06
C ASN A 58 8.99 3.93 11.63
N LYS A 59 8.46 3.22 10.63
CA LYS A 59 8.71 3.46 9.22
C LYS A 59 7.52 4.24 8.61
N PRO A 60 7.76 5.29 7.80
CA PRO A 60 6.70 5.97 7.08
C PRO A 60 6.07 5.03 6.05
N VAL A 61 4.75 5.16 5.87
CA VAL A 61 3.98 4.40 4.90
C VAL A 61 3.14 5.34 4.03
N ILE A 62 3.10 5.08 2.72
CA ILE A 62 2.29 5.81 1.74
C ILE A 62 1.29 4.83 1.15
N VAL A 63 0.01 5.18 1.13
CA VAL A 63 -1.00 4.42 0.38
C VAL A 63 -1.14 5.04 -1.00
N ALA A 64 -0.95 4.25 -2.06
CA ALA A 64 -0.91 4.72 -3.43
C ALA A 64 -1.94 4.02 -4.34
N SER A 65 -2.45 4.80 -5.29
CA SER A 65 -3.39 4.40 -6.35
C SER A 65 -4.82 4.07 -5.88
N GLN A 66 -5.78 4.26 -6.78
CA GLN A 66 -7.19 3.84 -6.62
C GLN A 66 -7.85 4.32 -5.32
N LEU A 67 -7.46 5.51 -4.83
CA LEU A 67 -8.09 6.14 -3.66
C LEU A 67 -9.34 6.93 -4.06
N VAL A 68 -9.29 7.63 -5.18
CA VAL A 68 -10.36 8.48 -5.72
C VAL A 68 -10.47 8.26 -7.23
N GLU A 69 -10.67 7.01 -7.64
CA GLU A 69 -10.62 6.59 -9.04
C GLU A 69 -11.73 7.24 -9.88
N SER A 70 -12.91 7.44 -9.30
CA SER A 70 -14.01 8.13 -9.99
C SER A 70 -13.63 9.55 -10.42
N MET A 71 -12.64 10.16 -9.77
CA MET A 71 -12.21 11.52 -10.08
C MET A 71 -11.45 11.65 -11.40
N VAL A 72 -11.13 10.54 -12.07
CA VAL A 72 -10.60 10.54 -13.44
C VAL A 72 -11.66 11.05 -14.43
N GLU A 73 -12.92 10.65 -14.23
CA GLU A 73 -14.03 10.97 -15.12
C GLU A 73 -14.95 12.07 -14.55
N TYR A 74 -15.01 12.20 -13.21
CA TYR A 74 -15.91 13.11 -12.51
C TYR A 74 -15.15 14.11 -11.62
N PRO A 75 -15.64 15.34 -11.42
CA PRO A 75 -14.92 16.32 -10.60
C PRO A 75 -15.05 16.08 -9.08
N ILE A 76 -15.89 15.13 -8.64
CA ILE A 76 -16.23 14.89 -7.23
C ILE A 76 -16.15 13.38 -6.97
N PRO A 77 -15.53 12.93 -5.86
CA PRO A 77 -15.46 11.52 -5.53
C PRO A 77 -16.82 10.97 -5.08
N THR A 78 -16.97 9.65 -5.12
CA THR A 78 -18.12 8.98 -4.52
C THR A 78 -18.04 9.03 -2.99
N ARG A 79 -19.13 8.67 -2.29
CA ARG A 79 -19.13 8.62 -0.82
C ARG A 79 -18.23 7.51 -0.24
N ALA A 80 -17.96 6.47 -1.04
CA ALA A 80 -17.17 5.32 -0.62
C ALA A 80 -15.65 5.56 -0.77
N GLU A 81 -15.28 6.52 -1.62
CA GLU A 81 -13.90 6.99 -1.83
C GLU A 81 -13.54 8.12 -0.85
#